data_AF-A0A920U2K6-F1
#
_entry.id   AF-A0A920U2K6-F1
#
_cell.length_a   1.000
_cell.length_b   1.000
_cell.length_c   1.000
_cell.angle_alpha   90.00
_cell.angle_beta   90.00
_cell.angle_gamma   90.00
#
_symmetry.space_group_name_H-M   'P 1'
#
loop_
_entity.id
_entity.type
_entity.pdbx_description
1 polymer ?
#
loop_
_entity_poly.entity_id
_entity_poly.type
_entity_poly.pdbx_seq_one_letter_code
_entity_poly.pdbx_strand_id
1 'polypeptide(L)'
;MLLVPILAIPIGIIQAYRQYSWFDQIGTFVAMIGFSVPTFFTGVVAIIIFSVQLEWLPMIYDTTLEVNSWQNFVLQFKQMIMPVMVLALWQAAQLSRFMRASILDNLNLDYVRTARSKGRNERAVLLIHVLRNSMIPVITLIALGIPHIFGGAIITEQIFRVTG
;
A
#
# COMPACT_ATOMS: atom_id res chain seq x y z
N MET A 1 7.47 -5.53 -2.33
CA MET A 1 6.12 -5.52 -2.96
C MET A 1 5.08 -6.35 -2.23
N LEU A 2 5.35 -7.56 -1.71
CA LEU A 2 4.31 -8.40 -1.07
C LEU A 2 3.64 -7.77 0.17
N LEU A 3 4.33 -6.89 0.89
CA LEU A 3 3.75 -6.12 2.00
C LEU A 3 2.60 -5.21 1.56
N VAL A 4 2.65 -4.69 0.31
CA VAL A 4 1.67 -3.71 -0.16
C VAL A 4 0.28 -4.33 -0.32
N PRO A 5 0.08 -5.45 -1.03
CA PRO A 5 -1.22 -6.12 -1.07
C PRO A 5 -1.77 -6.46 0.31
N ILE A 6 -0.92 -6.92 1.23
CA ILE A 6 -1.31 -7.30 2.59
C ILE A 6 -1.91 -6.11 3.36
N LEU A 7 -1.42 -4.89 3.14
CA LEU A 7 -1.93 -3.68 3.79
C LEU A 7 -3.06 -3.02 2.97
N ALA A 8 -2.87 -2.87 1.66
CA ALA A 8 -3.74 -2.10 0.80
C ALA A 8 -5.09 -2.79 0.53
N ILE A 9 -5.12 -4.12 0.43
CA ILE A 9 -6.38 -4.86 0.19
C ILE A 9 -7.33 -4.72 1.40
N PRO A 10 -6.90 -4.99 2.66
CA PRO A 10 -7.75 -4.74 3.82
C PRO A 10 -8.21 -3.28 3.94
N ILE A 11 -7.32 -2.31 3.66
CA ILE A 11 -7.68 -0.89 3.68
C ILE A 11 -8.79 -0.61 2.65
N GLY A 12 -8.65 -1.08 1.41
CA GLY A 12 -9.66 -0.90 0.36
C GLY A 12 -10.99 -1.59 0.70
N ILE A 13 -10.94 -2.78 1.31
CA ILE A 13 -12.13 -3.49 1.82
C ILE A 13 -12.84 -2.66 2.88
N ILE A 14 -12.10 -2.14 3.87
CA ILE A 14 -12.67 -1.36 4.98
C ILE A 14 -13.25 -0.05 4.46
N GLN A 15 -12.58 0.63 3.53
CA GLN A 15 -13.07 1.86 2.91
C GLN A 15 -14.38 1.62 2.14
N ALA A 16 -14.48 0.53 1.38
CA ALA A 16 -15.71 0.17 0.68
C ALA A 16 -16.84 -0.25 1.62
N TYR A 17 -16.52 -1.02 2.67
CA TYR A 17 -17.51 -1.45 3.66
C TYR A 17 -18.09 -0.27 4.46
N ARG A 18 -17.25 0.73 4.77
CA ARG A 18 -17.65 1.96 5.45
C ARG A 18 -17.66 3.16 4.48
N GLN A 19 -18.26 2.97 3.31
CA GLN A 19 -18.36 4.01 2.29
C GLN A 19 -18.95 5.29 2.88
N TYR A 20 -18.40 6.44 2.50
CA TYR A 20 -18.77 7.78 2.99
C TYR A 20 -18.47 8.07 4.46
N SER A 21 -17.85 7.14 5.19
CA SER A 21 -17.36 7.41 6.54
C SER A 21 -16.10 8.29 6.52
N TRP A 22 -15.75 8.85 7.67
CA TRP A 22 -14.48 9.57 7.86
C TRP A 22 -13.25 8.71 7.49
N PHE A 23 -13.29 7.39 7.73
CA PHE A 23 -12.21 6.48 7.33
C PHE A 23 -12.06 6.40 5.81
N ASP A 24 -13.19 6.40 5.09
CA ASP A 24 -13.20 6.41 3.63
C ASP A 24 -12.66 7.73 3.07
N GLN A 25 -13.11 8.85 3.62
CA GLN A 25 -12.69 10.19 3.18
C GLN A 25 -11.21 10.45 3.45
N ILE A 26 -10.74 10.19 4.68
CA ILE A 26 -9.32 10.35 5.05
C ILE A 26 -8.46 9.40 4.23
N GLY A 27 -8.88 8.13 4.12
CA GLY A 27 -8.14 7.14 3.36
C GLY A 27 -8.03 7.48 1.87
N THR A 28 -9.11 8.00 1.28
CA THR A 28 -9.12 8.48 -0.11
C THR A 28 -8.23 9.71 -0.28
N PHE A 29 -8.27 10.66 0.67
CA PHE A 29 -7.43 11.84 0.65
C PHE A 29 -5.93 11.50 0.74
N VAL A 30 -5.55 10.64 1.70
CA VAL A 30 -4.16 10.17 1.86
C VAL A 30 -3.71 9.41 0.62
N ALA A 31 -4.56 8.54 0.06
CA ALA A 31 -4.25 7.83 -1.18
C ALA A 31 -4.09 8.80 -2.36
N MET A 32 -4.88 9.88 -2.41
CA MET A 32 -4.78 10.88 -3.46
C MET A 32 -3.46 11.64 -3.37
N ILE A 33 -3.04 12.07 -2.17
CA ILE A 33 -1.71 12.66 -1.96
C ILE A 33 -0.61 11.68 -2.36
N GLY A 34 -0.66 10.45 -1.84
CA GLY A 34 0.37 9.44 -2.09
C GLY A 34 0.50 9.02 -3.57
N PHE A 35 -0.58 9.15 -4.34
CA PHE A 35 -0.58 8.87 -5.77
C PHE A 35 -0.19 10.09 -6.62
N SER A 36 -0.60 11.30 -6.22
CA SER A 36 -0.38 12.53 -6.98
C SER A 36 1.03 13.11 -6.83
N VAL A 37 1.71 12.81 -5.72
CA VAL A 37 3.06 13.31 -5.48
C VAL A 37 4.10 12.36 -6.10
N PRO A 38 5.03 12.84 -6.94
CA PRO A 38 6.08 12.00 -7.49
C PRO A 38 6.90 11.31 -6.40
N THR A 39 7.23 10.04 -6.59
CA THR A 39 7.99 9.24 -5.61
C THR A 39 9.33 9.87 -5.25
N PHE A 40 10.00 10.53 -6.22
CA PHE A 40 11.27 11.21 -5.96
C PHE A 40 11.12 12.36 -4.96
N PHE A 41 10.06 13.17 -5.12
CA PHE A 41 9.78 14.29 -4.25
C PHE A 41 9.38 13.80 -2.86
N THR A 42 8.51 12.79 -2.79
CA THR A 42 8.12 12.14 -1.53
C THR A 42 9.34 11.60 -0.78
N GLY A 43 10.30 11.00 -1.50
CA GLY A 43 11.55 10.52 -0.92
C GLY A 43 12.40 11.63 -0.30
N VAL A 44 12.60 12.74 -1.03
CA VAL A 44 13.35 13.90 -0.52
C VAL A 44 12.67 14.51 0.70
N VAL A 45 11.35 14.69 0.66
CA VAL A 45 10.58 15.22 1.80
C VAL A 45 10.66 14.28 3.01
N ALA A 46 10.58 12.96 2.80
CA ALA A 46 10.73 11.98 3.87
C ALA A 46 12.11 12.09 4.55
N ILE A 47 13.18 12.27 3.77
CA ILE A 47 14.54 12.49 4.32
C ILE A 47 14.57 13.76 5.17
N ILE A 48 14.06 14.88 4.67
CA ILE A 48 14.07 16.16 5.40
C ILE A 48 13.32 16.02 6.73
N ILE A 49 12.14 15.41 6.73
CA ILE A 49 11.31 15.31 7.93
C ILE A 49 11.89 14.29 8.91
N PHE A 50 12.09 13.04 8.48
CA PHE A 50 12.40 11.94 9.39
C PHE A 50 13.88 11.81 9.73
N SER A 51 14.76 12.31 8.86
CA SER A 51 16.20 12.23 9.08
C SER A 51 16.79 13.55 9.54
N VAL A 52 16.47 14.67 8.89
CA VAL A 52 17.09 15.97 9.21
C VAL A 52 16.41 16.68 10.37
N GLN A 53 15.07 16.75 10.38
CA GLN A 53 14.33 17.49 11.41
C GLN A 53 14.11 16.67 12.68
N LEU A 54 13.65 15.42 12.51
CA LEU A 54 13.30 14.55 13.65
C LEU A 54 14.47 13.68 14.14
N GLU A 55 15.49 13.45 13.29
CA GLU A 55 16.64 12.56 13.59
C GLU A 55 16.23 11.13 14.00
N TRP A 56 15.04 10.68 13.57
CA TRP A 56 14.52 9.34 13.92
C TRP A 56 15.14 8.24 13.06
N LEU A 57 15.38 8.55 11.78
CA LEU A 57 15.79 7.59 10.76
C LEU A 57 17.11 8.02 10.09
N PRO A 58 17.99 7.06 9.78
CA PRO A 58 19.27 7.33 9.11
C PRO A 58 19.05 7.78 7.67
N MET A 59 19.79 8.81 7.23
CA MET A 59 19.65 9.42 5.90
C MET A 59 20.11 8.48 4.78
N ILE A 60 21.22 7.79 5.00
CA ILE A 60 21.91 6.99 3.99
C ILE A 60 21.81 5.52 4.38
N TYR A 61 21.48 4.69 3.41
CA TYR A 61 21.52 3.25 3.57
C TYR A 61 22.98 2.77 3.58
N ASP A 62 23.39 2.06 4.63
CA ASP A 62 24.73 1.50 4.73
C ASP A 62 24.69 0.04 4.27
N THR A 63 25.27 -0.21 3.10
CA THR A 63 25.31 -1.53 2.46
C THR A 63 26.37 -2.46 3.06
N THR A 64 27.22 -1.96 3.97
CA THR A 64 28.31 -2.72 4.60
C THR A 64 27.96 -3.24 5.99
N LEU A 65 26.75 -2.95 6.48
CA LEU A 65 26.29 -3.37 7.81
C LEU A 65 26.10 -4.89 7.88
N GLU A 66 26.97 -5.55 8.64
CA GLU A 66 26.78 -6.95 9.03
C GLU A 66 25.87 -7.03 10.26
N VAL A 67 24.79 -7.81 10.14
CA VAL A 67 23.80 -8.00 11.20
C VAL A 67 24.31 -9.06 12.20
N ASN A 68 25.28 -8.65 13.01
CA ASN A 68 25.96 -9.51 13.98
C ASN A 68 25.43 -9.30 15.42
N SER A 69 24.57 -8.30 15.62
CA SER A 69 24.02 -7.90 16.92
C SER A 69 22.58 -7.42 16.80
N TRP A 70 21.84 -7.41 17.92
CA TRP A 70 20.48 -6.86 17.97
C TRP A 70 20.44 -5.37 17.58
N GLN A 71 21.47 -4.62 17.94
CA GLN A 71 21.63 -3.21 17.59
C GLN A 71 21.75 -3.01 16.07
N ASN A 72 22.55 -3.85 15.41
CA ASN A 72 22.72 -3.80 13.95
C ASN A 72 21.43 -4.22 13.23
N PHE A 73 20.67 -5.17 13.78
CA PHE A 73 19.35 -5.54 13.25
C PHE A 73 18.35 -4.38 13.31
N VAL A 74 18.27 -3.68 14.45
CA VAL A 74 17.40 -2.51 14.60
C VAL A 74 17.81 -1.39 13.64
N LEU A 75 19.12 -1.17 13.47
CA LEU A 75 19.64 -0.18 12.54
C LEU A 75 19.28 -0.53 11.08
N GLN A 76 19.45 -1.79 10.69
CA GLN A 76 19.06 -2.30 9.38
C GLN A 76 17.58 -2.07 9.12
N PHE A 77 16.73 -2.39 10.09
CA PHE A 77 15.29 -2.15 9.96
C PHE A 77 14.98 -0.66 9.78
N LYS A 78 15.60 0.22 10.57
CA LYS A 78 15.42 1.68 10.45
C LYS A 78 15.83 2.23 9.08
N GLN A 79 16.92 1.70 8.50
CA GLN A 79 17.39 2.10 7.16
C GLN A 79 16.40 1.71 6.06
N MET A 80 15.64 0.63 6.24
CA MET A 80 14.63 0.18 5.28
C MET A 80 13.32 0.98 5.34
N ILE A 81 13.01 1.64 6.47
CA ILE A 81 11.70 2.28 6.68
C ILE A 81 11.40 3.33 5.61
N MET A 82 12.32 4.27 5.33
CA MET A 82 12.04 5.35 4.38
C MET A 82 11.91 4.86 2.92
N PRO A 83 12.86 4.07 2.37
CA PRO A 83 12.72 3.53 1.01
C PRO A 83 11.45 2.69 0.83
N VAL A 84 11.16 1.83 1.81
CA VAL A 84 9.97 0.97 1.77
C VAL A 84 8.71 1.82 1.87
N MET A 85 8.67 2.84 2.74
CA MET A 85 7.50 3.72 2.90
C MET A 85 7.18 4.47 1.61
N VAL A 86 8.18 5.06 0.94
CA VAL A 86 7.99 5.83 -0.30
C VAL A 86 7.41 4.93 -1.41
N LEU A 87 7.97 3.73 -1.58
CA LEU A 87 7.48 2.77 -2.57
C LEU A 87 6.12 2.19 -2.21
N ALA A 88 5.91 1.88 -0.93
CA ALA A 88 4.67 1.30 -0.45
C ALA A 88 3.51 2.31 -0.50
N LEU A 89 3.75 3.59 -0.21
CA LEU A 89 2.72 4.62 -0.21
C LEU A 89 2.05 4.75 -1.57
N TRP A 90 2.86 4.88 -2.63
CA TRP A 90 2.36 5.02 -4.00
C TRP A 90 1.57 3.78 -4.46
N GLN A 91 2.14 2.58 -4.27
CA GLN A 91 1.45 1.34 -4.66
C GLN A 91 0.22 1.06 -3.80
N ALA A 92 0.28 1.30 -2.48
CA ALA A 92 -0.84 1.06 -1.57
C ALA A 92 -1.99 2.01 -1.88
N ALA A 93 -1.70 3.27 -2.21
CA ALA A 93 -2.70 4.24 -2.65
C ALA A 93 -3.44 3.77 -3.90
N GLN A 94 -2.71 3.29 -4.92
CA GLN A 94 -3.31 2.78 -6.16
C GLN A 94 -4.14 1.52 -5.89
N LEU A 95 -3.57 0.54 -5.19
CA LEU A 95 -4.18 -0.77 -4.98
C LEU A 95 -5.41 -0.70 -4.06
N SER A 96 -5.35 0.10 -2.99
CA SER A 96 -6.49 0.28 -2.06
C SER A 96 -7.68 0.97 -2.73
N ARG A 97 -7.44 2.02 -3.53
CA ARG A 97 -8.48 2.71 -4.32
C ARG A 97 -9.12 1.78 -5.34
N PHE A 98 -8.30 0.98 -6.02
CA PHE A 98 -8.81 0.05 -7.02
C PHE A 98 -9.61 -1.08 -6.38
N MET A 99 -9.14 -1.64 -5.26
CA MET A 99 -9.87 -2.62 -4.45
C MET A 99 -11.22 -2.06 -3.99
N ARG A 100 -11.23 -0.82 -3.48
CA ARG A 100 -12.44 -0.12 -3.06
C ARG A 100 -13.44 0.02 -4.22
N ALA A 101 -12.99 0.55 -5.36
CA ALA A 101 -13.83 0.72 -6.54
C ALA A 101 -14.43 -0.62 -6.99
N SER A 102 -13.61 -1.66 -7.07
CA SER A 102 -14.06 -2.99 -7.48
C SER A 102 -15.11 -3.57 -6.54
N ILE A 103 -14.99 -3.39 -5.22
CA ILE A 103 -16.03 -3.79 -4.27
C ILE A 103 -17.33 -3.03 -4.49
N LEU A 104 -17.25 -1.70 -4.65
CA LEU A 104 -18.43 -0.86 -4.85
C LEU A 104 -19.17 -1.23 -6.14
N ASP A 105 -18.45 -1.54 -7.22
CA ASP A 105 -19.04 -2.00 -8.47
C ASP A 105 -19.75 -3.36 -8.29
N ASN A 106 -19.09 -4.30 -7.60
CA ASN A 106 -19.63 -5.63 -7.39
C ASN A 106 -20.82 -5.66 -6.40
N LEU A 107 -20.88 -4.74 -5.42
CA LEU A 107 -21.97 -4.65 -4.44
C LEU A 107 -23.35 -4.39 -5.07
N ASN A 108 -23.38 -3.85 -6.29
CA ASN A 108 -24.61 -3.52 -7.02
C ASN A 108 -25.14 -4.66 -7.90
N LEU A 109 -24.43 -5.79 -7.99
CA LEU A 109 -24.77 -6.90 -8.88
C LEU A 109 -25.86 -7.83 -8.30
N ASP A 110 -26.60 -8.50 -9.18
CA ASP A 110 -27.79 -9.29 -8.81
C ASP A 110 -27.46 -10.52 -7.94
N TYR A 111 -26.26 -11.10 -8.06
CA TYR A 111 -25.85 -12.19 -7.18
C TYR A 111 -25.68 -11.73 -5.73
N VAL A 112 -25.33 -10.45 -5.50
CA VAL A 112 -25.23 -9.84 -4.16
C VAL A 112 -26.63 -9.63 -3.58
N ARG A 113 -27.56 -9.11 -4.39
CA ARG A 113 -28.97 -8.98 -4.01
C ARG A 113 -29.59 -10.32 -3.63
N THR A 114 -29.26 -11.37 -4.39
CA THR A 114 -29.66 -12.75 -4.11
C THR A 114 -29.05 -13.29 -2.82
N ALA A 115 -27.78 -12.97 -2.51
CA ALA A 115 -27.16 -13.35 -1.25
C ALA A 115 -27.82 -12.64 -0.05
N ARG A 116 -28.18 -11.36 -0.20
CA ARG A 116 -28.90 -10.57 0.81
C ARG A 116 -30.31 -11.10 1.05
N SER A 117 -31.07 -11.44 -0.01
CA SER A 117 -32.42 -11.98 0.13
C SER A 117 -32.46 -13.35 0.82
N LYS A 118 -31.35 -14.11 0.77
CA LYS A 118 -31.14 -15.34 1.55
C LYS A 118 -30.82 -15.09 3.03
N GLY A 119 -30.86 -13.84 3.51
CA GLY A 119 -30.65 -13.49 4.92
C GLY A 119 -29.19 -13.52 5.38
N ARG A 120 -28.21 -13.51 4.45
CA ARG A 120 -26.79 -13.44 4.82
C ARG A 120 -26.47 -12.06 5.40
N ASN A 121 -25.67 -12.02 6.47
CA ASN A 121 -25.20 -10.76 7.05
C ASN A 121 -24.26 -10.01 6.09
N GLU A 122 -24.19 -8.67 6.18
CA GLU A 122 -23.37 -7.85 5.26
C GLU A 122 -21.89 -8.24 5.25
N ARG A 123 -21.34 -8.70 6.39
CA ARG A 123 -19.95 -9.17 6.45
C ARG A 123 -19.73 -10.43 5.61
N ALA A 124 -20.63 -11.41 5.67
CA ALA A 124 -20.55 -12.61 4.84
C ALA A 124 -20.82 -12.30 3.37
N VAL A 125 -21.77 -11.41 3.07
CA VAL A 125 -22.01 -10.91 1.71
C VAL A 125 -20.72 -10.31 1.14
N LEU A 126 -20.06 -9.43 1.89
CA LEU A 126 -18.82 -8.80 1.45
C LEU A 126 -17.68 -9.80 1.29
N LEU A 127 -17.36 -10.58 2.33
CA LEU A 127 -16.16 -11.43 2.34
C LEU A 127 -16.27 -12.68 1.45
N ILE A 128 -17.48 -13.21 1.27
CA ILE A 128 -17.68 -14.49 0.55
C ILE A 128 -18.19 -14.23 -0.87
N HIS A 129 -19.15 -13.33 -1.05
CA HIS A 129 -19.80 -13.13 -2.36
C HIS A 129 -19.17 -12.01 -3.18
N VAL A 130 -18.79 -10.89 -2.56
CA VAL A 130 -18.28 -9.70 -3.28
C VAL A 130 -16.77 -9.76 -3.48
N LEU A 131 -16.02 -10.09 -2.43
CA LEU A 131 -14.56 -10.04 -2.42
C LEU A 131 -13.96 -10.94 -3.50
N ARG A 132 -14.48 -12.15 -3.68
CA ARG A 132 -13.97 -13.11 -4.68
C ARG A 132 -13.97 -12.53 -6.10
N ASN A 133 -15.05 -11.88 -6.50
CA ASN A 133 -15.17 -11.28 -7.83
C ASN A 133 -14.40 -9.96 -7.93
N SER A 134 -14.34 -9.20 -6.83
CA SER A 134 -13.60 -7.94 -6.77
C SER A 134 -12.08 -8.15 -6.86
N MET A 135 -11.58 -9.35 -6.49
CA MET A 135 -10.16 -9.68 -6.57
C MET A 135 -9.67 -9.95 -7.99
N ILE A 136 -10.54 -10.29 -8.94
CA ILE A 136 -10.14 -10.62 -10.32
C ILE A 136 -9.29 -9.50 -10.95
N PRO A 137 -9.75 -8.25 -11.02
CA PRO A 137 -8.95 -7.17 -11.61
C PRO A 137 -7.81 -6.69 -10.68
N VAL A 138 -7.94 -6.89 -9.36
CA VAL A 138 -6.90 -6.55 -8.37
C VAL A 138 -5.67 -7.45 -8.53
N ILE A 139 -5.88 -8.75 -8.79
CA ILE A 139 -4.80 -9.69 -9.07
C ILE A 139 -4.06 -9.30 -10.34
N THR A 140 -4.77 -8.83 -11.38
CA THR A 140 -4.14 -8.33 -12.60
C THR A 140 -3.20 -7.16 -12.31
N LEU A 141 -3.61 -6.20 -11.49
CA LEU A 141 -2.74 -5.08 -11.09
C LEU A 141 -1.51 -5.54 -10.31
N ILE A 142 -1.68 -6.50 -9.40
CA ILE A 142 -0.55 -7.09 -8.66
C ILE A 142 0.42 -7.76 -9.65
N ALA A 143 -0.09 -8.53 -10.62
CA ALA A 143 0.71 -9.19 -11.64
C ALA A 143 1.46 -8.19 -12.53
N LEU A 144 0.81 -7.09 -12.94
CA LEU A 144 1.43 -6.01 -13.70
C LEU A 144 2.51 -5.25 -12.90
N GLY A 145 2.46 -5.30 -11.57
CA GLY A 145 3.49 -4.75 -10.70
C GLY A 145 4.77 -5.60 -10.64
N ILE A 146 4.71 -6.90 -10.93
CA ILE A 146 5.86 -7.81 -10.79
C ILE A 146 7.08 -7.37 -11.63
N PRO A 147 6.94 -6.98 -12.92
CA PRO A 147 8.08 -6.49 -13.72
C PRO A 147 8.78 -5.28 -13.10
N HIS A 148 8.05 -4.40 -12.42
CA HIS A 148 8.64 -3.26 -11.72
C HIS A 148 9.53 -3.67 -10.53
N ILE A 149 9.41 -4.89 -10.01
CA ILE A 149 10.33 -5.43 -8.99
C ILE A 149 11.70 -5.68 -9.62
N PHE A 150 11.71 -6.33 -10.79
CA PHE A 150 12.93 -6.74 -11.48
C PHE A 150 13.61 -5.58 -12.21
N GLY A 151 12.84 -4.56 -12.60
CA GLY A 151 13.38 -3.33 -13.22
C GLY A 151 14.15 -2.42 -12.26
N GLY A 152 14.18 -2.74 -10.96
CA GLY A 152 14.75 -1.88 -9.93
C GLY A 152 13.88 -0.66 -9.64
N ALA A 153 13.95 -0.16 -8.42
CA ALA A 153 13.34 1.11 -8.08
C ALA A 153 14.35 2.21 -8.36
N ILE A 154 14.77 2.38 -9.63
CA ILE A 154 15.90 3.25 -10.03
C ILE A 154 15.86 4.62 -9.33
N ILE A 155 14.67 5.22 -9.26
CA ILE A 155 14.45 6.52 -8.60
C ILE A 155 14.70 6.44 -7.09
N THR A 156 14.25 5.37 -6.42
CA THR A 156 14.41 5.18 -4.98
C THR A 156 15.84 4.77 -4.62
N GLU A 157 16.47 3.94 -5.44
CA GLU A 157 17.89 3.55 -5.32
C GLU A 157 18.80 4.78 -5.40
N GLN A 158 18.56 5.68 -6.36
CA GLN A 158 19.32 6.92 -6.50
C GLN A 158 19.14 7.86 -5.29
N ILE A 159 17.93 7.98 -4.76
CA ILE A 159 17.64 8.91 -3.65
C ILE A 159 18.19 8.41 -2.32
N PHE A 160 17.99 7.14 -2.00
CA PHE A 160 18.38 6.57 -0.72
C PHE A 160 19.77 5.90 -0.74
N ARG A 161 20.45 5.93 -1.89
CA ARG A 161 21.74 5.27 -2.15
C ARG A 161 21.69 3.78 -1.80
N VAL A 162 20.54 3.15 -2.01
CA VAL A 162 20.41 1.70 -1.89
C VAL A 162 21.04 1.12 -3.16
N THR A 163 22.19 0.49 -3.01
CA THR A 163 22.83 -0.21 -4.13
C THR A 163 21.98 -1.42 -4.50
N GLY A 164 21.61 -1.53 -5.79
CA GLY A 164 20.94 -2.69 -6.37
C GLY A 164 21.88 -3.87 -6.62
#